data_AF-A0A1K0GNS4-F1
#
_entry.id   AF-A0A1K0GNS4-F1
#
_cell.length_a   1.000
_cell.length_b   1.000
_cell.length_c   1.000
_cell.angle_alpha   90.00
_cell.angle_beta   90.00
_cell.angle_gamma   90.00
#
_symmetry.space_group_name_H-M   'P 1'
#
loop_
_entity.id
_entity.type
_entity.pdbx_description
1 polymer ?
#
loop_
_entity_poly.entity_id
_entity_poly.type
_entity_poly.pdbx_seq_one_letter_code
_entity_poly.pdbx_strand_id
1 'polypeptide(L)'
;MDVISVSIEGDREALALHRFLFEAKLEHPGSIYAGSPYIASIQRRLADALEAADPGSGWARWRLAEGHEERVGIVRRHLSTAGPWWNDLNRAERETYVRDILAPLNLSADLLAEVTATHGDSLPRDDAAAP
;
A
#
# COMPACT_ATOMS: atom_id res chain seq x y z
N MET A 1 -23.49 10.96 -5.35
CA MET A 1 -22.04 11.18 -5.29
C MET A 1 -21.67 11.75 -6.63
N ASP A 2 -21.22 13.00 -6.67
CA ASP A 2 -20.93 13.69 -7.93
C ASP A 2 -19.65 13.12 -8.53
N VAL A 3 -19.72 12.73 -9.80
CA VAL A 3 -18.57 12.20 -10.53
C VAL A 3 -17.93 13.35 -11.29
N ILE A 4 -16.67 13.65 -10.95
CA ILE A 4 -15.83 14.56 -11.71
C ILE A 4 -14.94 13.71 -12.62
N SER A 5 -15.01 13.94 -13.93
CA SER A 5 -14.18 13.25 -14.92
C SER A 5 -12.93 14.03 -15.23
N VAL A 6 -11.77 13.36 -15.18
CA VAL A 6 -10.49 13.82 -15.71
C VAL A 6 -10.04 12.81 -16.75
N SER A 7 -9.67 13.29 -17.95
CA SER A 7 -9.15 12.46 -19.04
C SER A 7 -7.62 12.52 -19.07
N ILE A 8 -6.99 11.37 -19.30
CA ILE A 8 -5.55 11.21 -19.50
C ILE A 8 -5.36 10.67 -20.91
N GLU A 9 -4.53 11.31 -21.72
CA GLU A 9 -4.40 11.01 -23.15
C GLU A 9 -3.28 10.00 -23.41
N GLY A 10 -3.69 8.77 -23.74
CA GLY A 10 -2.79 7.70 -24.16
C GLY A 10 -1.91 7.14 -23.04
N ASP A 11 -1.21 6.04 -23.38
CA ASP A 11 -0.52 5.21 -22.39
C ASP A 11 0.68 5.92 -21.76
N ARG A 12 1.28 6.87 -22.46
CA ARG A 12 2.46 7.62 -21.97
C ARG A 12 2.10 8.55 -20.83
N GLU A 13 0.98 9.26 -20.91
CA GLU A 13 0.53 10.12 -19.81
C GLU A 13 0.09 9.30 -18.61
N ALA A 14 -0.65 8.21 -18.85
CA ALA A 14 -1.04 7.27 -17.79
C ALA A 14 0.20 6.67 -17.09
N LEU A 15 1.23 6.28 -17.85
CA LEU A 15 2.47 5.74 -17.30
C LEU A 15 3.26 6.78 -16.54
N ALA A 16 3.33 8.02 -17.04
CA ALA A 16 4.01 9.12 -16.35
C ALA A 16 3.35 9.42 -15.00
N LEU A 17 2.01 9.52 -14.98
CA LEU A 17 1.26 9.75 -13.74
C LEU A 17 1.41 8.58 -12.77
N HIS A 18 1.30 7.34 -13.27
CA HIS A 18 1.49 6.14 -12.47
C HIS A 18 2.87 6.15 -11.79
N ARG A 19 3.95 6.39 -12.54
CA ARG A 19 5.32 6.45 -12.01
C ARG A 19 5.48 7.57 -10.99
N PHE A 20 4.97 8.77 -11.28
CA PHE A 20 5.04 9.89 -10.36
C PHE A 20 4.36 9.58 -9.02
N LEU A 21 3.12 9.08 -9.04
CA LEU A 21 2.40 8.69 -7.83
C LEU A 21 3.10 7.53 -7.10
N PHE A 22 3.68 6.59 -7.85
CA PHE A 22 4.39 5.46 -7.28
C PHE A 22 5.64 5.91 -6.51
N GLU A 23 6.42 6.85 -7.03
CA GLU A 23 7.58 7.42 -6.33
C GLU A 23 7.17 8.33 -5.16
N ALA A 24 6.26 9.28 -5.39
CA ALA A 24 5.89 10.31 -4.42
C ALA A 24 5.38 9.76 -3.07
N LYS A 25 4.70 8.60 -3.08
CA LYS A 25 4.17 8.00 -1.85
C LYS A 25 5.24 7.56 -0.87
N LEU A 26 6.41 7.15 -1.37
CA LEU A 26 7.49 6.61 -0.53
C LEU A 26 8.59 7.61 -0.25
N GLU A 27 8.64 8.73 -0.98
CA GLU A 27 9.46 9.88 -0.60
C GLU A 27 9.04 10.42 0.78
N HIS A 28 7.73 10.44 1.05
CA HIS A 28 7.16 10.90 2.33
C HIS A 28 6.04 9.98 2.82
N PRO A 29 6.34 8.80 3.40
CA PRO A 29 5.34 7.80 3.77
C PRO A 29 4.40 8.26 4.91
N GLY A 30 4.78 9.28 5.68
CA GLY A 30 3.91 9.93 6.68
C GLY A 30 2.95 10.98 6.12
N SER A 31 3.01 11.27 4.82
CA SER A 31 2.08 12.21 4.18
C SER A 31 0.65 11.67 4.19
N ILE A 32 -0.34 12.57 4.33
CA ILE A 32 -1.76 12.22 4.23
C ILE A 32 -2.12 11.57 2.89
N TYR A 33 -1.30 11.78 1.85
CA TYR A 33 -1.49 11.21 0.52
C TYR A 33 -0.93 9.79 0.39
N ALA A 34 0.07 9.42 1.19
CA ALA A 34 0.75 8.14 1.09
C ALA A 34 -0.17 6.97 1.43
N GLY A 35 -0.88 7.05 2.56
CA GLY A 35 -1.87 6.06 2.99
C GLY A 35 -3.31 6.35 2.54
N SER A 36 -3.51 7.26 1.57
CA SER A 36 -4.86 7.67 1.18
C SER A 36 -5.57 6.59 0.34
N PRO A 37 -6.79 6.15 0.73
CA PRO A 37 -7.57 5.19 -0.07
C PRO A 37 -7.95 5.75 -1.45
N TYR A 38 -8.07 7.07 -1.57
CA TYR A 38 -8.38 7.72 -2.85
C TYR A 38 -7.20 7.65 -3.82
N ILE A 39 -5.97 7.93 -3.33
CA ILE A 39 -4.76 7.80 -4.13
C ILE A 39 -4.52 6.33 -4.50
N ALA A 40 -4.72 5.41 -3.56
CA ALA A 40 -4.62 3.97 -3.82
C ALA A 40 -5.60 3.52 -4.92
N SER A 41 -6.86 3.98 -4.86
CA SER A 41 -7.88 3.70 -5.89
C SER A 41 -7.50 4.28 -7.26
N ILE A 42 -6.93 5.49 -7.31
CA ILE A 42 -6.44 6.08 -8.57
C ILE A 42 -5.28 5.25 -9.14
N GLN A 43 -4.29 4.89 -8.32
CA GLN A 43 -3.15 4.09 -8.77
C GLN A 43 -3.55 2.71 -9.26
N ARG A 44 -4.50 2.04 -8.60
CA ARG A 44 -5.02 0.75 -9.06
C ARG A 44 -5.67 0.89 -10.43
N ARG A 45 -6.56 1.88 -10.61
CA ARG A 45 -7.19 2.15 -11.92
C ARG A 45 -6.18 2.50 -13.01
N LEU A 46 -5.12 3.25 -12.69
CA LEU A 46 -4.04 3.53 -13.63
C LEU A 46 -3.27 2.26 -14.01
N ALA A 47 -2.92 1.41 -13.04
CA ALA A 47 -2.26 0.15 -13.31
C ALA A 47 -3.14 -0.79 -14.15
N ASP A 48 -4.44 -0.87 -13.85
CA ASP A 48 -5.40 -1.68 -14.61
C ASP A 48 -5.54 -1.17 -16.06
N ALA A 49 -5.59 0.16 -16.26
CA ALA A 49 -5.64 0.75 -17.59
C ALA A 49 -4.36 0.50 -18.40
N LEU A 50 -3.19 0.61 -17.77
CA LEU A 50 -1.91 0.35 -18.41
C LEU A 50 -1.73 -1.14 -18.77
N GLU A 51 -2.19 -2.04 -17.90
CA GLU A 51 -2.19 -3.48 -18.16
C GLU A 51 -3.14 -3.86 -19.30
N ALA A 52 -4.31 -3.21 -19.38
CA ALA A 52 -5.26 -3.41 -20.47
C ALA A 52 -4.74 -2.86 -21.81
N ALA A 53 -3.98 -1.77 -21.80
CA ALA A 53 -3.38 -1.17 -22.99
C ALA A 53 -2.21 -2.00 -23.55
N ASP A 54 -1.46 -2.69 -22.69
CA ASP A 54 -0.33 -3.54 -23.07
C ASP A 54 -0.38 -4.93 -22.40
N PRO A 55 -1.32 -5.81 -22.82
CA PRO A 55 -1.48 -7.14 -22.24
C PRO A 55 -0.23 -8.01 -22.46
N GLY A 56 0.28 -8.64 -21.40
CA GLY A 56 1.42 -9.55 -21.47
C GLY A 56 2.79 -8.90 -21.28
N SER A 57 2.86 -7.58 -21.10
CA SER A 57 4.09 -6.83 -20.78
C SER A 57 4.65 -7.08 -19.37
N GLY A 58 4.01 -7.94 -18.58
CA GLY A 58 4.49 -8.35 -17.26
C GLY A 58 3.94 -7.53 -16.10
N TRP A 59 2.90 -6.70 -16.32
CA TRP A 59 2.22 -5.94 -15.25
C TRP A 59 1.79 -6.81 -14.07
N ALA A 60 1.16 -7.96 -14.32
CA ALA A 60 0.78 -8.89 -13.25
C ALA A 60 1.96 -9.30 -12.36
N ARG A 61 3.14 -9.54 -12.96
CA ARG A 61 4.38 -9.86 -12.23
C ARG A 61 4.96 -8.62 -11.55
N TRP A 62 4.99 -7.48 -12.24
CA TRP A 62 5.49 -6.22 -11.68
C TRP A 62 4.66 -5.77 -10.47
N ARG A 63 3.36 -6.06 -10.44
CA ARG A 63 2.49 -5.72 -9.30
C ARG A 63 2.72 -6.61 -8.09
N LEU A 64 3.51 -7.68 -8.15
CA LEU A 64 3.84 -8.47 -6.96
C LEU A 64 4.74 -7.66 -6.03
N ALA A 65 4.27 -7.38 -4.81
CA ALA A 65 5.02 -6.58 -3.84
C ALA A 65 6.36 -7.23 -3.43
N GLU A 66 6.47 -8.55 -3.55
CA GLU A 66 7.69 -9.34 -3.34
C GLU A 66 8.81 -8.93 -4.30
N GLY A 67 8.47 -8.38 -5.48
CA GLY A 67 9.44 -7.81 -6.41
C GLY A 67 9.96 -6.42 -6.03
N HIS A 68 9.46 -5.83 -4.94
CA HIS A 68 9.73 -4.43 -4.53
C HIS A 68 10.21 -4.36 -3.07
N GLU A 69 11.20 -5.17 -2.70
CA GLU A 69 11.72 -5.27 -1.32
C GLU A 69 12.10 -3.93 -0.70
N GLU A 70 12.71 -3.02 -1.49
CA GLU A 70 13.06 -1.68 -1.02
C GLU A 70 11.83 -0.89 -0.55
N ARG A 71 10.75 -0.95 -1.32
CA ARG A 71 9.50 -0.25 -1.05
C ARG A 71 8.80 -0.80 0.17
N VAL A 72 8.74 -2.13 0.27
CA VAL A 72 8.26 -2.81 1.47
C VAL A 72 9.12 -2.42 2.68
N GLY A 73 10.44 -2.34 2.52
CA GLY A 73 11.37 -1.90 3.56
C GLY A 73 11.13 -0.47 4.04
N ILE A 74 10.83 0.47 3.13
CA ILE A 74 10.45 1.85 3.48
C ILE A 74 9.18 1.85 4.33
N VAL A 75 8.16 1.09 3.92
CA VAL A 75 6.90 0.99 4.67
C VAL A 75 7.12 0.34 6.04
N ARG A 76 7.90 -0.75 6.13
CA ARG A 76 8.28 -1.37 7.41
C ARG A 76 8.94 -0.37 8.35
N ARG A 77 9.92 0.41 7.86
CA ARG A 77 10.59 1.46 8.66
C ARG A 77 9.59 2.52 9.13
N HIS A 78 8.76 3.02 8.23
CA HIS A 78 7.71 3.99 8.56
C HIS A 78 6.79 3.48 9.68
N LEU A 79 6.30 2.25 9.55
CA LEU A 79 5.44 1.61 10.55
C LEU A 79 6.15 1.35 11.88
N SER A 80 7.44 0.99 11.87
CA SER A 80 8.23 0.78 13.11
C SER A 80 8.38 2.06 13.94
N THR A 81 8.31 3.22 13.28
CA THR A 81 8.33 4.54 13.92
C THR A 81 6.93 5.15 14.07
N ALA A 82 5.89 4.43 13.65
CA ALA A 82 4.53 4.94 13.73
C ALA A 82 4.12 5.04 15.21
N GLY A 83 3.69 6.24 15.58
CA GLY A 83 3.28 6.54 16.95
C GLY A 83 1.95 5.87 17.35
N PRO A 84 1.29 6.39 18.40
CA PRO A 84 0.07 5.78 18.97
C PRO A 84 -1.02 5.46 17.94
N TRP A 85 -1.17 6.29 16.90
CA TRP A 85 -2.18 6.11 15.86
C TRP A 85 -2.16 4.73 15.23
N TRP A 86 -1.00 4.11 15.03
CA TRP A 86 -0.88 2.79 14.42
C TRP A 86 -1.30 1.67 15.38
N ASN A 87 -0.98 1.84 16.67
CA ASN A 87 -1.35 0.90 17.72
C ASN A 87 -2.86 0.90 17.99
N ASP A 88 -3.50 2.05 17.82
CA ASP A 88 -4.95 2.21 17.99
C ASP A 88 -5.77 1.58 16.86
N LEU A 89 -5.14 1.33 15.69
CA LEU A 89 -5.80 0.63 14.58
C LEU A 89 -5.98 -0.86 14.92
N ASN A 90 -7.16 -1.37 14.60
CA ASN A 90 -7.40 -2.81 14.59
C ASN A 90 -6.71 -3.47 13.39
N ARG A 91 -6.64 -4.80 13.39
CA ARG A 91 -5.98 -5.57 12.31
C ARG A 91 -6.49 -5.21 10.91
N ALA A 92 -7.80 -5.11 10.72
CA ALA A 92 -8.38 -4.83 9.40
C ALA A 92 -8.01 -3.41 8.92
N GLU A 93 -7.95 -2.44 9.82
CA GLU A 93 -7.51 -1.07 9.52
C GLU A 93 -6.03 -1.02 9.17
N ARG A 94 -5.16 -1.72 9.91
CA ARG A 94 -3.73 -1.86 9.60
C ARG A 94 -3.51 -2.49 8.23
N GLU A 95 -4.21 -3.58 7.95
CA GLU A 95 -4.13 -4.24 6.66
C GLU A 95 -4.61 -3.34 5.51
N THR A 96 -5.67 -2.57 5.73
CA THR A 96 -6.19 -1.61 4.73
C THR A 96 -5.15 -0.52 4.47
N TYR A 97 -4.58 0.07 5.52
CA TYR A 97 -3.54 1.07 5.41
C TYR A 97 -2.31 0.57 4.64
N VAL A 98 -1.86 -0.66 4.92
CA VAL A 98 -0.71 -1.27 4.22
C VAL A 98 -1.03 -1.52 2.74
N ARG A 99 -2.24 -2.01 2.42
CA ARG A 99 -2.67 -2.18 1.03
C ARG A 99 -2.79 -0.83 0.29
N ASP A 100 -3.15 0.22 0.99
CA ASP A 100 -3.31 1.54 0.40
C ASP A 100 -1.96 2.23 0.19
N ILE A 101 -1.04 2.16 1.17
CA ILE A 101 0.30 2.76 1.04
C ILE A 101 1.15 2.04 -0.01
N LEU A 102 1.01 0.72 -0.16
CA LEU A 102 1.72 -0.07 -1.17
C LEU A 102 0.99 -0.17 -2.51
N ALA A 103 -0.20 0.41 -2.65
CA ALA A 103 -0.87 0.46 -3.95
C ALA A 103 0.07 1.05 -5.03
N PRO A 104 0.07 0.52 -6.26
CA PRO A 104 -0.85 -0.50 -6.79
C PRO A 104 -0.34 -1.95 -6.68
N LEU A 105 0.63 -2.20 -5.80
CA LEU A 105 1.17 -3.54 -5.57
C LEU A 105 0.15 -4.44 -4.88
N ASN A 106 0.22 -5.72 -5.22
CA ASN A 106 -0.51 -6.82 -4.62
C ASN A 106 0.41 -7.50 -3.61
N LEU A 107 -0.04 -7.57 -2.36
CA LEU A 107 0.67 -8.31 -1.31
C LEU A 107 0.11 -9.73 -1.22
N SER A 108 0.98 -10.72 -1.06
CA SER A 108 0.57 -12.02 -0.52
C SER A 108 0.03 -11.87 0.91
N ALA A 109 -0.77 -12.84 1.34
CA ALA A 109 -1.31 -12.86 2.69
C ALA A 109 -0.19 -12.89 3.75
N ASP A 110 0.88 -13.65 3.48
CA ASP A 110 2.03 -13.78 4.37
C ASP A 110 2.79 -12.45 4.50
N LEU A 111 3.08 -11.79 3.38
CA LEU A 111 3.77 -10.49 3.39
C LEU A 111 2.93 -9.42 4.10
N LEU A 112 1.62 -9.40 3.87
CA LEU A 112 0.73 -8.46 4.54
C LEU A 112 0.70 -8.69 6.06
N ALA A 113 0.58 -9.94 6.49
CA ALA A 113 0.61 -10.30 7.91
C ALA A 113 1.96 -9.90 8.54
N GLU A 114 3.06 -10.16 7.85
CA GLU A 114 4.40 -9.79 8.30
C GLU A 114 4.55 -8.27 8.49
N VAL A 115 4.16 -7.48 7.48
CA VAL A 115 4.29 -6.01 7.52
C VAL A 115 3.38 -5.41 8.61
N THR A 116 2.16 -5.94 8.76
CA THR A 116 1.19 -5.42 9.75
C THR A 116 1.49 -5.83 11.19
N ALA A 117 2.30 -6.88 11.40
CA ALA A 117 2.76 -7.31 12.73
C ALA A 117 3.86 -6.42 13.33
N THR A 118 4.37 -5.44 12.57
CA THR A 118 5.41 -4.49 13.04
C THR A 118 4.85 -3.63 14.19
N HIS A 119 5.20 -4.03 15.43
CA HIS A 119 4.80 -3.51 16.75
C HIS A 119 3.30 -3.58 17.11
N GLY A 120 3.00 -4.37 18.17
CA GLY A 120 1.71 -4.37 18.86
C GLY A 120 1.21 -5.73 19.34
N ASP A 121 1.63 -6.85 18.76
CA ASP A 121 1.32 -8.18 19.30
C ASP A 121 2.39 -8.56 20.33
N SER A 122 2.33 -7.90 21.49
CA SER A 122 2.67 -8.65 22.70
C SER A 122 1.66 -9.79 22.76
N LEU A 123 2.17 -11.02 22.75
CA LEU A 123 1.48 -12.28 23.00
C LEU A 123 0.23 -12.10 23.89
N PRO A 124 -0.84 -12.89 23.68
CA PRO A 124 -1.97 -12.89 24.60
C PRO A 124 -1.42 -12.98 26.02
N ARG A 125 -1.77 -11.98 26.87
CA ARG A 125 -1.47 -12.06 28.29
C ARG A 125 -2.06 -13.38 28.76
N ASP A 126 -1.20 -14.30 29.16
CA ASP A 126 -1.58 -15.44 29.96
C ASP A 126 -2.20 -14.86 31.25
N ASP A 127 -3.52 -14.68 31.22
CA ASP A 127 -4.34 -14.60 32.43
C ASP A 127 -4.38 -16.03 33.02
N ALA A 128 -3.23 -16.51 33.47
CA ALA A 128 -3.07 -17.75 34.19
C ALA A 128 -1.91 -17.61 35.19
N ALA A 129 -2.25 -17.85 36.47
CA ALA A 129 -1.44 -17.88 37.69
C ALA A 129 -1.31 -16.52 38.44
N ALA A 130 -2.24 -16.18 39.35
CA ALA A 130 -2.38 -16.67 40.76
C ALA A 130 -1.42 -15.95 41.74
N PRO A 131 -1.75 -15.77 43.04
CA PRO A 131 -2.71 -16.51 43.87
C PRO A 131 -3.95 -15.74 44.35
#